data_AF-A0A378VK58-F1
#
_entry.id   AF-A0A378VK58-F1
#
_cell.length_a   1.000
_cell.length_b   1.000
_cell.length_c   1.000
_cell.angle_alpha   90.00
_cell.angle_beta   90.00
_cell.angle_gamma   90.00
#
_symmetry.space_group_name_H-M   'P 1'
#
loop_
_entity.id
_entity.type
_entity.pdbx_description
1 polymer ?
#
loop_
_entity_poly.entity_id
_entity_poly.type
_entity_poly.pdbx_seq_one_letter_code
_entity_poly.pdbx_strand_id
1 'polypeptide(L)'
;MDDVKTLYKTRRDGYSEAFRLRVHRSLSWLDKARERLAADDADMAFQCFWVAFNAAYAREIDGRTMSADRNDFQVFLNDVCALDADRRIYGLVWKEFSGAIRSLLDNRFVFQPFWDFHNGKVLEASWKDNFERARKKLNAALAAQDTATVLLVLFDRLYTLRNQMMHGGATFGSSANRNQLKDACNILNALLPLILTVMQEHAGKDWGRLFYPFVREI
;
A
#
# COMPACT_ATOMS: atom_id res chain seq x y z
N MET A 1 -15.22 18.64 0.88
CA MET A 1 -13.82 18.71 1.35
C MET A 1 -13.49 17.32 1.85
N ASP A 2 -12.39 16.71 1.40
CA ASP A 2 -12.00 15.33 1.75
C ASP A 2 -11.94 15.13 3.28
N ASP A 3 -12.74 14.21 3.82
CA ASP A 3 -13.00 14.06 5.25
C ASP A 3 -11.72 13.85 6.07
N VAL A 4 -10.76 13.09 5.52
CA VAL A 4 -9.47 12.83 6.17
C VAL A 4 -8.60 14.09 6.33
N LYS A 5 -8.71 15.06 5.41
CA LYS A 5 -8.02 16.35 5.52
C LYS A 5 -8.70 17.28 6.50
N THR A 6 -10.03 17.26 6.54
CA THR A 6 -10.80 18.00 7.54
C THR A 6 -10.40 17.53 8.93
N LEU A 7 -10.37 16.21 9.13
CA LEU A 7 -9.90 15.58 10.37
C LEU A 7 -8.48 16.05 10.75
N TYR A 8 -7.55 16.05 9.79
CA TYR A 8 -6.19 16.54 10.00
C TYR A 8 -6.16 18.00 10.43
N LYS A 9 -6.85 18.88 9.70
CA LYS A 9 -6.88 20.32 10.03
C LYS A 9 -7.40 20.57 11.44
N THR A 10 -8.43 19.83 11.88
CA THR A 10 -9.05 20.01 13.19
C THR A 10 -8.20 19.46 14.35
N ARG A 11 -7.42 18.41 14.12
CA ARG A 11 -6.71 17.69 15.20
C ARG A 11 -5.20 17.90 15.22
N ARG A 12 -4.59 18.40 14.14
CA ARG A 12 -3.13 18.46 13.96
C ARG A 12 -2.36 19.20 15.06
N ASP A 13 -3.01 20.12 15.76
CA ASP A 13 -2.36 20.92 16.80
C ASP A 13 -2.16 20.10 18.10
N GLY A 14 -2.91 19.01 18.28
CA GLY A 14 -2.74 18.04 19.36
C GLY A 14 -1.85 16.85 19.01
N TYR A 15 -1.34 16.77 17.77
CA TYR A 15 -0.47 15.66 17.34
C TYR A 15 0.98 15.90 17.77
N SER A 16 1.70 14.81 18.09
CA SER A 16 3.15 14.88 18.18
C SER A 16 3.73 15.36 16.85
N GLU A 17 4.86 16.07 16.88
CA GLU A 17 5.46 16.63 15.67
C GLU A 17 5.76 15.55 14.62
N ALA A 18 6.28 14.40 15.05
CA ALA A 18 6.58 13.27 14.17
C ALA A 18 5.31 12.72 13.50
N PHE A 19 4.23 12.50 14.27
CA PHE A 19 2.97 12.01 13.72
C PHE A 19 2.31 13.03 12.79
N ARG A 20 2.35 14.31 13.17
CA ARG A 20 1.84 15.41 12.36
C ARG A 20 2.55 15.47 11.00
N LEU A 21 3.87 15.40 10.99
CA LEU A 21 4.68 15.42 9.76
C LEU A 21 4.44 14.17 8.89
N ARG A 22 4.27 12.99 9.51
CA ARG A 22 3.88 11.73 8.85
C ARG A 22 2.59 11.91 8.05
N VAL A 23 1.51 12.31 8.72
CA VAL A 23 0.19 12.50 8.10
C VAL A 23 0.22 13.62 7.06
N HIS A 24 0.92 14.72 7.35
CA HIS A 24 1.06 15.84 6.41
C HIS A 24 1.69 15.42 5.08
N ARG A 25 2.80 14.67 5.12
CA ARG A 25 3.48 14.17 3.93
C ARG A 25 2.60 13.22 3.14
N SER A 26 1.93 12.28 3.82
CA SER A 26 0.99 11.37 3.15
C SER A 26 -0.13 12.10 2.43
N LEU A 27 -0.77 13.07 3.09
CA LEU A 27 -1.85 13.85 2.49
C LEU A 27 -1.36 14.68 1.29
N SER A 28 -0.15 15.25 1.37
CA SER A 28 0.43 16.02 0.26
C SER A 28 0.67 15.14 -0.98
N TRP A 29 1.21 13.94 -0.81
CA TRP A 29 1.41 13.00 -1.92
C TRP A 29 0.11 12.38 -2.42
N LEU A 30 -0.86 12.16 -1.54
CA LEU A 30 -2.20 11.70 -1.90
C LEU A 30 -2.90 12.70 -2.83
N ASP A 31 -2.74 14.00 -2.58
CA ASP A 31 -3.27 15.05 -3.45
C ASP A 31 -2.65 15.02 -4.83
N LYS A 32 -1.32 14.92 -4.88
CA LYS A 32 -0.62 14.80 -6.15
C LYS A 32 -1.05 13.54 -6.90
N ALA A 33 -1.23 12.41 -6.20
CA ALA A 33 -1.70 11.18 -6.81
C ALA A 33 -3.08 11.32 -7.46
N ARG A 34 -4.02 11.95 -6.75
CA ARG A 34 -5.37 12.23 -7.27
C ARG A 34 -5.37 13.19 -8.45
N GLU A 35 -4.52 14.21 -8.43
CA GLU A 35 -4.30 15.10 -9.57
C GLU A 35 -3.83 14.33 -10.80
N ARG A 36 -2.85 13.43 -10.66
CA ARG A 36 -2.38 12.59 -11.77
C ARG A 36 -3.44 11.61 -12.25
N LEU A 37 -4.19 11.01 -11.32
CA LEU A 37 -5.27 10.09 -11.66
C LEU A 37 -6.38 10.79 -12.46
N ALA A 38 -6.75 12.01 -12.07
CA ALA A 38 -7.74 12.82 -12.80
C ALA A 38 -7.26 13.24 -14.19
N ALA A 39 -5.94 13.29 -14.42
CA ALA A 39 -5.32 13.54 -15.71
C ALA A 39 -5.11 12.25 -16.55
N ASP A 40 -5.69 11.11 -16.15
CA ASP A 40 -5.49 9.76 -16.74
C ASP A 40 -4.02 9.31 -16.80
N ASP A 41 -3.16 9.85 -15.93
CA ASP A 41 -1.76 9.45 -15.79
C ASP A 41 -1.60 8.43 -14.67
N ALA A 42 -2.00 7.19 -14.96
CA ALA A 42 -1.96 6.09 -13.99
C ALA A 42 -0.53 5.73 -13.55
N ASP A 43 0.48 5.89 -14.42
CA ASP A 43 1.88 5.60 -14.09
C ASP A 43 2.39 6.55 -13.01
N MET A 44 2.13 7.86 -13.14
CA MET A 44 2.54 8.83 -12.12
C MET A 44 1.62 8.82 -10.90
N ALA A 45 0.32 8.57 -11.08
CA ALA A 45 -0.62 8.44 -9.97
C ALA A 45 -0.20 7.30 -9.04
N PHE A 46 0.11 6.13 -9.59
CA PHE A 46 0.53 4.97 -8.81
C PHE A 46 1.79 5.26 -8.00
N GLN A 47 2.80 5.91 -8.62
CA GLN A 47 4.02 6.32 -7.92
C GLN A 47 3.72 7.29 -6.77
N CYS A 48 2.87 8.29 -7.00
CA CYS A 48 2.48 9.23 -5.96
C CYS A 48 1.70 8.55 -4.82
N PHE A 49 0.79 7.61 -5.13
CA PHE A 49 0.10 6.82 -4.10
C PHE A 49 1.08 5.96 -3.30
N TRP A 50 2.08 5.36 -3.95
CA TRP A 50 3.12 4.60 -3.28
C TRP A 50 3.95 5.46 -2.32
N VAL A 51 4.29 6.69 -2.72
CA VAL A 51 4.99 7.65 -1.84
C VAL A 51 4.09 8.10 -0.69
N ALA A 52 2.80 8.38 -0.95
CA ALA A 52 1.83 8.73 0.09
C ALA A 52 1.71 7.61 1.14
N PHE A 53 1.68 6.37 0.69
CA PHE A 53 1.66 5.20 1.56
C PHE A 53 2.94 5.04 2.36
N ASN A 54 4.11 5.15 1.72
CA ASN A 54 5.40 5.11 2.39
C ASN A 54 5.51 6.20 3.46
N ALA A 55 5.01 7.41 3.19
CA ALA A 55 4.97 8.47 4.19
C ALA A 55 4.12 8.11 5.41
N ALA A 56 3.08 7.26 5.26
CA ALA A 56 2.21 6.84 6.37
C ALA A 56 2.84 5.69 7.15
N TYR A 57 3.36 4.68 6.45
CA TYR A 57 3.81 3.42 7.06
C TYR A 57 5.29 3.43 7.45
N ALA A 58 6.18 4.02 6.64
CA ALA A 58 7.61 3.76 6.75
C ALA A 58 8.17 4.20 8.11
N ARG A 59 8.99 3.33 8.70
CA ARG A 59 9.71 3.55 9.96
C ARG A 59 11.21 3.65 9.68
N GLU A 60 11.94 4.30 10.58
CA GLU A 60 13.41 4.34 10.57
C GLU A 60 14.02 2.93 10.47
N ILE A 61 14.92 2.72 9.51
CA ILE A 61 15.66 1.46 9.31
C ILE A 61 17.00 1.59 10.03
N ASP A 62 17.02 1.20 11.30
CA ASP A 62 18.28 0.96 12.01
C ASP A 62 18.86 -0.38 11.54
N GLY A 63 19.61 -0.37 10.42
CA GLY A 63 20.41 -1.52 9.96
C GLY A 63 19.63 -2.81 9.70
N ARG A 64 18.33 -2.74 9.39
CA ARG A 64 17.46 -3.92 9.24
C ARG A 64 17.58 -4.59 7.88
N THR A 65 17.36 -5.91 7.86
CA THR A 65 17.28 -6.74 6.65
C THR A 65 15.89 -6.63 6.00
N MET A 66 15.76 -6.94 4.70
CA MET A 66 14.47 -6.95 3.99
C MET A 66 13.38 -7.81 4.66
N SER A 67 13.75 -8.81 5.46
CA SER A 67 12.82 -9.64 6.23
C SER A 67 12.16 -8.90 7.41
N ALA A 68 12.89 -8.00 8.06
CA ALA A 68 12.38 -7.20 9.16
C ALA A 68 11.39 -6.13 8.66
N ASP A 69 11.65 -5.54 7.48
CA ASP A 69 10.73 -4.61 6.82
C ASP A 69 9.37 -5.27 6.55
N ARG A 70 9.37 -6.56 6.14
CA ARG A 70 8.14 -7.32 5.90
C ARG A 70 7.35 -7.59 7.18
N ASN A 71 8.03 -7.83 8.30
CA ASN A 71 7.36 -8.05 9.58
C ASN A 71 6.74 -6.75 10.11
N ASP A 72 7.47 -5.63 10.06
CA ASP A 72 6.94 -4.32 10.45
C ASP A 72 5.74 -3.93 9.59
N PHE A 73 5.81 -4.23 8.30
CA PHE A 73 4.72 -4.02 7.36
C PHE A 73 3.46 -4.80 7.74
N GLN A 74 3.62 -6.08 8.10
CA GLN A 74 2.50 -6.91 8.55
C GLN A 74 1.90 -6.39 9.87
N VAL A 75 2.75 -5.99 10.83
CA VAL A 75 2.30 -5.39 12.09
C VAL A 75 1.49 -4.12 11.82
N PHE A 76 1.98 -3.24 10.93
CA PHE A 76 1.26 -2.02 10.56
C PHE A 76 -0.14 -2.32 9.98
N LEU A 77 -0.25 -3.25 9.03
CA LEU A 77 -1.55 -3.60 8.44
C LEU A 77 -2.50 -4.24 9.47
N ASN A 78 -1.98 -5.10 10.35
CA ASN A 78 -2.76 -5.67 11.45
C ASN A 78 -3.27 -4.60 12.40
N ASP A 79 -2.41 -3.66 12.81
CA ASP A 79 -2.76 -2.56 13.69
C ASP A 79 -3.86 -1.69 13.09
N VAL A 80 -3.70 -1.27 11.83
CA VAL A 80 -4.71 -0.43 11.16
C VAL A 80 -6.04 -1.17 11.01
N CYS A 81 -6.03 -2.46 10.67
CA CYS A 81 -7.27 -3.23 10.58
C CYS A 81 -7.93 -3.45 11.94
N ALA A 82 -7.15 -3.67 13.00
CA ALA A 82 -7.66 -3.88 14.35
C ALA A 82 -8.26 -2.61 14.96
N LEU A 83 -7.71 -1.44 14.61
CA LEU A 83 -8.16 -0.13 15.09
C LEU A 83 -9.32 0.45 14.26
N ASP A 84 -9.62 -0.10 13.08
CA ASP A 84 -10.76 0.32 12.25
C ASP A 84 -12.10 -0.22 12.81
N ALA A 85 -12.56 0.34 13.92
CA ALA A 85 -13.75 -0.10 14.64
C ALA A 85 -15.02 -0.15 13.76
N ASP A 86 -15.15 0.79 12.83
CA ASP A 86 -16.29 0.90 11.90
C ASP A 86 -16.19 -0.08 10.71
N ARG A 87 -15.10 -0.87 10.63
CA ARG A 87 -14.86 -1.85 9.55
C ARG A 87 -14.95 -1.21 8.15
N ARG A 88 -14.50 0.03 7.99
CA ARG A 88 -14.48 0.78 6.73
C ARG A 88 -13.53 0.14 5.71
N ILE A 89 -12.34 -0.26 6.14
CA ILE A 89 -11.33 -0.95 5.32
C ILE A 89 -11.85 -2.32 4.92
N TYR A 90 -12.51 -3.03 5.84
CA TYR A 90 -13.22 -4.26 5.51
C TYR A 90 -14.28 -3.99 4.42
N GLY A 91 -15.11 -2.96 4.57
CA GLY A 91 -16.11 -2.59 3.57
C GLY A 91 -15.51 -2.37 2.18
N LEU A 92 -14.38 -1.68 2.09
CA LEU A 92 -13.65 -1.46 0.85
C LEU A 92 -13.17 -2.77 0.23
N VAL A 93 -12.48 -3.62 0.99
CA VAL A 93 -11.93 -4.89 0.50
C VAL A 93 -13.02 -5.86 0.06
N TRP A 94 -14.13 -5.92 0.80
CA TRP A 94 -15.13 -6.96 0.67
C TRP A 94 -16.35 -6.59 -0.16
N LYS A 95 -16.72 -5.31 -0.20
CA LYS A 95 -17.92 -4.84 -0.90
C LYS A 95 -17.55 -4.11 -2.18
N GLU A 96 -16.66 -3.13 -2.09
CA GLU A 96 -16.36 -2.22 -3.20
C GLU A 96 -15.36 -2.82 -4.21
N PHE A 97 -14.21 -3.29 -3.73
CA PHE A 97 -13.11 -3.72 -4.60
C PHE A 97 -12.89 -5.24 -4.64
N SER A 98 -13.85 -6.04 -4.19
CA SER A 98 -13.67 -7.50 -4.09
C SER A 98 -13.30 -8.16 -5.44
N GLY A 99 -13.89 -7.69 -6.55
CA GLY A 99 -13.56 -8.16 -7.90
C GLY A 99 -12.17 -7.72 -8.37
N ALA A 100 -11.86 -6.42 -8.21
CA ALA A 100 -10.57 -5.85 -8.60
C ALA A 100 -9.39 -6.47 -7.82
N ILE A 101 -9.57 -6.66 -6.51
CA ILE A 101 -8.58 -7.33 -5.65
C ILE A 101 -8.36 -8.77 -6.12
N ARG A 102 -9.42 -9.57 -6.34
CA ARG A 102 -9.25 -10.95 -6.84
C ARG A 102 -8.53 -10.99 -8.19
N SER A 103 -8.93 -10.14 -9.14
CA SER A 103 -8.31 -10.03 -10.47
C SER A 103 -6.81 -9.70 -10.37
N LEU A 104 -6.45 -8.73 -9.53
CA LEU A 104 -5.06 -8.34 -9.33
C LEU A 104 -4.24 -9.46 -8.66
N LEU A 105 -4.83 -10.16 -7.69
CA LEU A 105 -4.14 -11.20 -6.93
C LEU A 105 -3.90 -12.49 -7.74
N ASP A 106 -4.79 -12.80 -8.68
CA ASP A 106 -4.65 -13.90 -9.65
C ASP A 106 -3.77 -13.54 -10.87
N ASN A 107 -3.27 -12.30 -10.97
CA ASN A 107 -2.39 -11.90 -12.07
C ASN A 107 -0.91 -12.26 -11.79
N ARG A 108 -0.37 -13.21 -12.55
CA ARG A 108 1.05 -13.61 -12.48
C ARG A 108 2.04 -12.49 -12.80
N PHE A 109 1.68 -11.50 -13.60
CA PHE A 109 2.59 -10.40 -13.97
C PHE A 109 2.89 -9.44 -12.83
N VAL A 110 2.14 -9.50 -11.74
CA VAL A 110 2.37 -8.73 -10.51
C VAL A 110 2.89 -9.63 -9.38
N PHE A 111 3.38 -10.83 -9.72
CA PHE A 111 3.94 -11.79 -8.78
C PHE A 111 5.45 -11.95 -8.99
N GLN A 112 6.27 -11.44 -8.08
CA GLN A 112 7.73 -11.43 -8.23
C GLN A 112 8.37 -12.79 -8.63
N PRO A 113 7.98 -13.95 -8.05
CA PRO A 113 8.55 -15.24 -8.46
C PRO A 113 8.34 -15.61 -9.94
N PHE A 114 7.30 -15.11 -10.60
CA PHE A 114 7.10 -15.28 -12.05
C PHE A 114 8.26 -14.61 -12.83
N TRP A 115 8.65 -13.41 -12.41
CA TRP A 115 9.78 -12.69 -13.02
C TRP A 115 11.13 -13.28 -12.63
N ASP A 116 11.27 -13.80 -11.41
CA ASP A 116 12.49 -14.48 -11.00
C ASP A 116 12.75 -15.73 -11.86
N PHE A 117 11.71 -16.44 -12.30
CA PHE A 117 11.83 -17.53 -13.27
C PHE A 117 12.29 -17.02 -14.65
N HIS A 118 11.65 -15.99 -15.18
CA HIS A 118 12.04 -15.41 -16.48
C HIS A 118 13.45 -14.80 -16.47
N ASN A 119 13.96 -14.43 -15.28
CA ASN A 119 15.32 -13.97 -15.07
C ASN A 119 16.31 -15.11 -14.72
N GLY A 120 15.90 -16.38 -14.78
CA GLY A 120 16.76 -17.53 -14.54
C GLY A 120 17.17 -17.76 -13.07
N LYS A 121 16.50 -17.13 -12.11
CA LYS A 121 16.84 -17.25 -10.67
C LYS A 121 16.20 -18.46 -10.00
N VAL A 122 15.07 -18.94 -10.52
CA VAL A 122 14.32 -20.08 -9.98
C VAL A 122 13.79 -20.96 -11.11
N LEU A 123 13.44 -22.22 -10.79
CA LEU A 123 12.83 -23.15 -11.75
C LEU A 123 11.35 -22.83 -11.99
N GLU A 124 10.82 -23.28 -13.14
CA GLU A 124 9.41 -23.07 -13.49
C GLU A 124 8.45 -23.67 -12.45
N ALA A 125 8.73 -24.91 -12.04
CA ALA A 125 7.94 -25.60 -11.01
C ALA A 125 7.91 -24.80 -9.69
N SER A 126 9.02 -24.17 -9.33
CA SER A 126 9.14 -23.41 -8.08
C SER A 126 8.20 -22.19 -8.05
N TRP A 127 8.11 -21.41 -9.14
CA TRP A 127 7.22 -20.25 -9.13
C TRP A 127 5.74 -20.67 -9.22
N LYS A 128 5.41 -21.73 -9.97
CA LYS A 128 4.04 -22.28 -10.04
C LYS A 128 3.57 -22.77 -8.67
N ASP A 129 4.40 -23.52 -7.97
CA ASP A 129 4.11 -24.00 -6.62
C ASP A 129 3.96 -22.84 -5.63
N ASN A 130 4.82 -21.82 -5.73
CA ASN A 130 4.70 -20.59 -4.93
C ASN A 130 3.39 -19.85 -5.21
N PHE A 131 3.00 -19.77 -6.48
CA PHE A 131 1.77 -19.10 -6.89
C PHE A 131 0.53 -19.82 -6.36
N GLU A 132 0.47 -21.14 -6.48
CA GLU A 132 -0.62 -21.95 -5.93
C GLU A 132 -0.68 -21.89 -4.40
N ARG A 133 0.47 -21.89 -3.71
CA ARG A 133 0.50 -21.65 -2.25
C ARG A 133 -0.03 -20.27 -1.88
N ALA A 134 0.36 -19.22 -2.60
CA ALA A 134 -0.13 -17.87 -2.37
C ALA A 134 -1.65 -17.78 -2.60
N ARG A 135 -2.15 -18.44 -3.64
CA ARG A 135 -3.58 -18.53 -3.95
C ARG A 135 -4.36 -19.27 -2.87
N LYS A 136 -3.86 -20.41 -2.37
CA LYS A 136 -4.46 -21.13 -1.24
C LYS A 136 -4.50 -20.28 0.03
N LYS A 137 -3.39 -19.60 0.37
CA LYS A 137 -3.33 -18.68 1.51
C LYS A 137 -4.35 -17.55 1.39
N LEU A 138 -4.45 -16.95 0.21
CA LEU A 138 -5.43 -15.91 -0.07
C LEU A 138 -6.86 -16.43 0.08
N ASN A 139 -7.20 -17.58 -0.49
CA ASN A 139 -8.53 -18.17 -0.37
C ASN A 139 -8.89 -18.48 1.09
N ALA A 140 -7.94 -18.96 1.88
CA ALA A 140 -8.14 -19.18 3.32
C ALA A 140 -8.38 -17.86 4.07
N ALA A 141 -7.57 -16.83 3.80
CA ALA A 141 -7.78 -15.50 4.37
C ALA A 141 -9.12 -14.91 3.97
N LEU A 142 -9.52 -15.13 2.71
CA LEU A 142 -10.81 -14.69 2.23
C LEU A 142 -11.96 -15.41 2.97
N ALA A 143 -11.88 -16.73 3.11
CA ALA A 143 -12.88 -17.51 3.84
C ALA A 143 -12.97 -17.11 5.33
N ALA A 144 -11.85 -16.75 5.94
CA ALA A 144 -11.76 -16.29 7.32
C ALA A 144 -12.11 -14.79 7.50
N GLN A 145 -12.41 -14.06 6.43
CA GLN A 145 -12.58 -12.60 6.45
C GLN A 145 -11.38 -11.84 7.04
N ASP A 146 -10.18 -12.39 6.87
CA ASP A 146 -8.92 -11.80 7.35
C ASP A 146 -8.46 -10.68 6.40
N THR A 147 -9.00 -9.48 6.66
CA THR A 147 -8.69 -8.26 5.88
C THR A 147 -7.20 -7.94 5.87
N ALA A 148 -6.51 -8.11 7.00
CA ALA A 148 -5.09 -7.75 7.10
C ALA A 148 -4.22 -8.66 6.22
N THR A 149 -4.49 -9.97 6.20
CA THR A 149 -3.79 -10.89 5.29
C THR A 149 -4.11 -10.59 3.83
N VAL A 150 -5.36 -10.25 3.48
CA VAL A 150 -5.71 -9.86 2.11
C VAL A 150 -4.94 -8.61 1.68
N LEU A 151 -4.88 -7.60 2.54
CA LEU A 151 -4.09 -6.39 2.29
C LEU A 151 -2.59 -6.69 2.16
N LEU A 152 -2.04 -7.58 3.00
CA LEU A 152 -0.64 -7.97 2.90
C LEU A 152 -0.31 -8.58 1.53
N VAL A 153 -1.16 -9.49 1.04
CA VAL A 153 -0.96 -10.09 -0.30
C VAL A 153 -1.17 -9.05 -1.40
N LEU A 154 -2.15 -8.15 -1.25
CA LEU A 154 -2.38 -7.04 -2.18
C LEU A 154 -1.12 -6.16 -2.30
N PHE A 155 -0.57 -5.68 -1.20
CA PHE A 155 0.61 -4.83 -1.19
C PHE A 155 1.86 -5.56 -1.69
N ASP A 156 2.01 -6.86 -1.47
CA ASP A 156 3.07 -7.66 -2.12
C ASP A 156 2.98 -7.60 -3.66
N ARG A 157 1.76 -7.64 -4.23
CA ARG A 157 1.57 -7.48 -5.68
C ARG A 157 1.87 -6.07 -6.15
N LEU A 158 1.41 -5.07 -5.41
CA LEU A 158 1.69 -3.65 -5.70
C LEU A 158 3.19 -3.33 -5.62
N TYR A 159 3.92 -3.98 -4.70
CA TYR A 159 5.37 -3.84 -4.59
C TYR A 159 6.09 -4.32 -5.85
N THR A 160 5.62 -5.43 -6.44
CA THR A 160 6.15 -5.93 -7.72
C THR A 160 5.92 -4.92 -8.85
N LEU A 161 4.70 -4.37 -8.95
CA LEU A 161 4.38 -3.29 -9.92
C LEU A 161 5.28 -2.08 -9.72
N ARG A 162 5.45 -1.62 -8.48
CA ARG A 162 6.33 -0.51 -8.12
C ARG A 162 7.76 -0.76 -8.57
N ASN A 163 8.28 -1.97 -8.34
CA ASN A 163 9.65 -2.30 -8.73
C ASN A 163 9.83 -2.33 -10.25
N GLN A 164 8.85 -2.85 -11.00
CA GLN A 164 8.87 -2.79 -12.45
C GLN A 164 8.99 -1.35 -12.95
N MET A 165 8.18 -0.42 -12.42
CA MET A 165 8.24 0.98 -12.81
C MET A 165 9.52 1.68 -12.37
N MET A 166 9.87 1.58 -11.08
CA MET A 166 10.97 2.36 -10.49
C MET A 166 12.36 1.92 -10.94
N HIS A 167 12.52 0.65 -11.35
CA HIS A 167 13.79 0.15 -11.86
C HIS A 167 13.86 0.17 -13.40
N GLY A 168 12.90 0.82 -14.08
CA GLY A 168 12.89 0.93 -15.55
C GLY A 168 12.53 -0.38 -16.26
N GLY A 169 11.93 -1.34 -15.56
CA GLY A 169 11.44 -2.60 -16.11
C GLY A 169 10.04 -2.50 -16.75
N ALA A 170 9.45 -1.31 -16.81
CA ALA A 170 8.18 -1.04 -17.48
C ALA A 170 8.27 0.22 -18.34
N THR A 171 7.68 0.18 -19.53
CA THR A 171 7.57 1.33 -20.43
C THR A 171 6.42 2.24 -19.99
N PHE A 172 6.69 3.53 -19.81
CA PHE A 172 5.68 4.55 -19.52
C PHE A 172 4.55 4.53 -20.58
N GLY A 173 3.29 4.58 -20.15
CA GLY A 173 2.15 4.55 -21.07
C GLY A 173 1.89 3.21 -21.77
N SER A 174 2.60 2.13 -21.39
CA SER A 174 2.39 0.80 -21.97
C SER A 174 0.96 0.29 -21.79
N SER A 175 0.46 -0.47 -22.77
CA SER A 175 -0.81 -1.20 -22.67
C SER A 175 -0.72 -2.43 -21.75
N ALA A 176 0.49 -2.96 -21.51
CA ALA A 176 0.70 -4.12 -20.65
C ALA A 176 0.30 -3.80 -19.20
N ASN A 177 -0.53 -4.66 -18.59
CA ASN A 177 -1.08 -4.50 -17.24
C ASN A 177 -1.80 -3.16 -16.97
N ARG A 178 -2.23 -2.44 -18.02
CA ARG A 178 -2.81 -1.09 -17.88
C ARG A 178 -4.07 -1.07 -17.02
N ASN A 179 -4.94 -2.07 -17.19
CA ASN A 179 -6.15 -2.19 -16.36
C ASN A 179 -5.80 -2.49 -14.90
N GLN A 180 -4.83 -3.36 -14.64
CA GLN A 180 -4.40 -3.67 -13.27
C GLN A 180 -3.73 -2.48 -12.58
N LEU A 181 -2.99 -1.65 -13.33
CA LEU A 181 -2.44 -0.41 -12.81
C LEU A 181 -3.56 0.59 -12.45
N LYS A 182 -4.58 0.72 -13.30
CA LYS A 182 -5.77 1.55 -13.02
C LYS A 182 -6.53 1.03 -11.79
N ASP A 183 -6.75 -0.28 -11.69
CA ASP A 183 -7.36 -0.92 -10.51
C ASP A 183 -6.54 -0.64 -9.25
N ALA A 184 -5.22 -0.80 -9.32
CA ALA A 184 -4.31 -0.49 -8.20
C ALA A 184 -4.43 0.98 -7.75
N CYS A 185 -4.45 1.93 -8.69
CA CYS A 185 -4.66 3.34 -8.38
C CYS A 185 -6.02 3.59 -7.71
N ASN A 186 -7.10 2.99 -8.22
CA ASN A 186 -8.43 3.17 -7.65
C ASN A 186 -8.54 2.59 -6.24
N ILE A 187 -7.97 1.40 -6.02
CA ILE A 187 -7.89 0.77 -4.69
C ILE A 187 -7.11 1.67 -3.74
N LEU A 188 -5.92 2.15 -4.12
CA LEU A 188 -5.10 3.03 -3.26
C LEU A 188 -5.77 4.37 -2.99
N ASN A 189 -6.46 4.95 -3.97
CA ASN A 189 -7.21 6.20 -3.84
C ASN A 189 -8.31 6.12 -2.76
N ALA A 190 -8.96 4.97 -2.64
CA ALA A 190 -9.99 4.72 -1.63
C ALA A 190 -9.39 4.25 -0.30
N LEU A 191 -8.34 3.42 -0.32
CA LEU A 191 -7.76 2.80 0.87
C LEU A 191 -6.93 3.77 1.71
N LEU A 192 -6.10 4.60 1.08
CA LEU A 192 -5.18 5.49 1.82
C LEU A 192 -5.89 6.51 2.72
N PRO A 193 -6.99 7.17 2.30
CA PRO A 193 -7.78 8.00 3.20
C PRO A 193 -8.26 7.25 4.44
N LEU A 194 -8.69 5.99 4.31
CA LEU A 194 -9.17 5.19 5.44
C LEU A 194 -8.04 4.85 6.40
N ILE A 195 -6.89 4.43 5.88
CA ILE A 195 -5.68 4.18 6.68
C ILE A 195 -5.31 5.44 7.47
N LEU A 196 -5.25 6.60 6.80
CA LEU A 196 -4.91 7.87 7.43
C LEU A 196 -5.96 8.34 8.44
N THR A 197 -7.24 8.05 8.21
CA THR A 197 -8.31 8.34 9.18
C THR A 197 -8.14 7.50 10.44
N VAL A 198 -7.95 6.19 10.32
CA VAL A 198 -7.69 5.30 11.46
C VAL A 198 -6.46 5.75 12.24
N MET A 199 -5.36 6.07 11.55
CA MET A 199 -4.15 6.58 12.20
C MET A 199 -4.42 7.84 13.03
N GLN A 200 -5.20 8.78 12.49
CA GLN A 200 -5.54 10.04 13.14
C GLN A 200 -6.56 9.90 14.29
N GLU A 201 -7.45 8.92 14.21
CA GLU A 201 -8.33 8.52 15.31
C GLU A 201 -7.54 7.93 16.47
N HIS A 202 -6.39 7.31 16.17
CA HIS A 202 -5.49 6.69 17.14
C HIS A 202 -4.11 7.37 17.19
N ALA A 203 -4.09 8.71 17.17
CA ALA A 203 -2.85 9.50 17.14
C ALA A 203 -1.93 9.30 18.36
N GLY A 204 -2.48 8.78 19.48
CA GLY A 204 -1.71 8.44 20.68
C GLY A 204 -0.94 7.11 20.61
N LYS A 205 -1.20 6.26 19.61
CA LYS A 205 -0.41 5.05 19.37
C LYS A 205 0.98 5.41 18.84
N ASP A 206 1.99 4.61 19.19
CA ASP A 206 3.30 4.70 18.54
C ASP A 206 3.23 4.15 17.10
N TRP A 207 3.18 5.06 16.13
CA TRP A 207 3.26 4.77 14.69
C TRP A 207 4.70 4.70 14.17
N GLY A 208 5.69 4.69 15.07
CA GLY A 208 7.11 4.64 14.75
C GLY A 208 7.71 5.97 14.34
N ARG A 209 9.05 6.04 14.43
CA ARG A 209 9.85 7.18 14.00
C ARG A 209 9.79 7.36 12.48
N LEU A 210 9.88 8.61 12.05
CA LEU A 210 9.96 8.96 10.64
C LEU A 210 11.27 8.47 10.04
N PHE A 211 11.23 8.02 8.78
CA PHE A 211 12.43 7.63 8.04
C PHE A 211 13.40 8.81 7.85
N TYR A 212 12.87 9.98 7.49
CA TYR A 212 13.62 11.21 7.33
C TYR A 212 12.97 12.33 8.15
N PRO A 213 13.43 12.61 9.38
CA PRO A 213 12.89 13.71 10.17
C PRO A 213 13.16 15.06 9.48
N PHE A 214 12.33 16.06 9.78
CA PHE A 214 12.65 17.43 9.37
C PHE A 214 13.73 17.99 10.30
N VAL A 215 14.83 18.45 9.72
CA VAL A 215 15.92 19.11 10.45
C VAL A 215 15.83 20.60 10.13
N ARG A 216 15.70 21.44 11.16
CA ARG A 216 15.86 22.88 10.99
C ARG A 216 17.36 23.17 10.85
N GLU A 217 17.73 23.94 9.84
CA GLU A 217 19.08 24.50 9.76
C GLU A 217 19.32 25.34 11.03
N ILE A 218 20.48 25.11 11.66
CA ILE A 218 20.93 25.81 12.88
C ILE A 218 21.52 27.15 12.48
#